data_AF-A0AAE0XNM7-F1
#
_entry.id   AF-A0AAE0XNM7-F1
#
_cell.length_a   1.000
_cell.length_b   1.000
_cell.length_c   1.000
_cell.angle_alpha   90.00
_cell.angle_beta   90.00
_cell.angle_gamma   90.00
#
_symmetry.space_group_name_H-M   'P 1'
#
loop_
_entity.id
_entity.type
_entity.pdbx_description
1 polymer ?
#
loop_
_entity_poly.entity_id
_entity_poly.type
_entity_poly.pdbx_seq_one_letter_code
_entity_poly.pdbx_strand_id
1 'polypeptide(L)'
;MAPLRISFLIRSVYDLLPSNANLVRWGKKKDPICPLCQGRQTTEHVLSSCKIALSQGRYTWRHNRVLQELAAIISTAKGETTLTNTNALIFTTEGGAKSWHGRPVRTTIQIKCLLDGCDDWDVSADLPEWDSHPV
;
A
#
# COMPACT_ATOMS: atom_id res chain seq x y z
N MET A 1 -7.25 -2.53 -10.73
CA MET A 1 -5.93 -1.84 -10.64
C MET A 1 -5.90 -0.73 -11.70
N ALA A 2 -5.74 0.54 -11.34
CA ALA A 2 -5.74 1.61 -12.34
C ALA A 2 -4.52 1.47 -13.29
N PRO A 3 -4.68 1.57 -14.63
CA PRO A 3 -3.62 1.32 -15.62
C PRO A 3 -2.36 2.20 -15.45
N LEU A 4 -2.53 3.38 -14.83
CA LEU A 4 -1.44 4.29 -14.50
C LEU A 4 -0.49 3.73 -13.42
N ARG A 5 -0.97 2.87 -12.52
CA ARG A 5 -0.14 2.29 -11.44
C ARG A 5 0.83 1.24 -11.96
N ILE A 6 0.35 0.36 -12.84
CA ILE A 6 1.17 -0.70 -13.46
C ILE A 6 2.24 -0.10 -14.36
N SER A 7 1.87 0.89 -15.19
CA SER A 7 2.83 1.57 -16.04
C SER A 7 3.90 2.33 -15.25
N PHE A 8 3.53 2.94 -14.11
CA PHE A 8 4.50 3.55 -13.20
C PHE A 8 5.46 2.51 -12.63
N LEU A 9 4.96 1.39 -12.10
CA LEU A 9 5.80 0.34 -11.50
C LEU A 9 6.80 -0.24 -12.50
N ILE A 10 6.36 -0.56 -13.71
CA ILE A 10 7.26 -1.06 -14.76
C ILE A 10 8.34 -0.02 -15.05
N ARG A 11 7.95 1.24 -15.22
CA ARG A 11 8.91 2.32 -15.51
C ARG A 11 9.86 2.60 -14.35
N SER A 12 9.44 2.43 -13.10
CA SER A 12 10.31 2.61 -11.94
C SER A 12 11.38 1.53 -11.86
N VAL A 13 11.04 0.28 -12.21
CA VAL A 13 11.98 -0.85 -12.19
C VAL A 13 13.07 -0.69 -13.26
N TYR A 14 12.71 -0.21 -14.45
CA TYR A 14 13.64 -0.10 -15.58
C TYR A 14 14.31 1.28 -15.72
N ASP A 15 14.29 2.14 -14.69
CA ASP A 15 14.83 3.52 -14.77
C ASP A 15 14.27 4.31 -15.98
N LEU A 16 12.97 4.18 -16.25
CA LEU A 16 12.26 4.89 -17.32
C LEU A 16 11.38 6.02 -16.79
N LEU A 17 11.57 6.41 -15.53
CA LEU A 17 10.89 7.57 -14.96
C LEU A 17 11.51 8.87 -15.50
N PRO A 18 10.75 9.98 -15.51
CA PRO A 18 11.19 11.27 -16.03
C PRO A 18 12.21 11.98 -15.11
N SER A 19 13.36 11.36 -14.86
CA SER A 19 14.53 12.01 -14.25
C SER A 19 15.16 13.00 -15.24
N ASN A 20 15.87 14.04 -14.81
CA ASN A 20 16.51 14.96 -15.77
C ASN A 20 17.50 14.23 -16.69
N ALA A 21 18.19 13.19 -16.20
CA ALA A 21 19.04 12.35 -17.05
C ALA A 21 18.25 11.69 -18.20
N ASN A 22 17.07 11.14 -17.90
CA ASN A 22 16.21 10.53 -18.93
C ASN A 22 15.53 11.58 -19.83
N LEU A 23 15.16 12.74 -19.28
CA LEU A 23 14.60 13.84 -20.08
C LEU A 23 15.62 14.37 -21.10
N VAL A 24 16.91 14.42 -20.75
CA VAL A 24 17.97 14.74 -21.72
C VAL A 24 18.09 13.65 -22.77
N ARG A 25 18.10 12.36 -22.37
CA ARG A 25 18.11 11.23 -23.33
C ARG A 25 16.94 11.27 -24.31
N TRP A 26 15.77 11.73 -23.88
CA TRP A 26 14.58 11.88 -24.72
C TRP A 26 14.52 13.20 -25.48
N GLY A 27 15.55 14.05 -25.42
CA GLY A 27 15.58 15.35 -26.10
C GLY A 27 14.58 16.37 -25.53
N LYS A 28 14.05 16.15 -24.32
CA LYS A 28 13.08 17.06 -23.65
C LYS A 28 13.74 18.09 -22.75
N LYS A 29 15.01 17.90 -22.39
CA LYS A 29 15.77 18.83 -21.55
C LYS A 29 17.19 18.97 -22.10
N LYS A 30 17.82 20.14 -21.88
CA LYS A 30 19.20 20.40 -22.29
C LYS A 30 20.21 19.73 -21.36
N ASP A 31 20.03 19.89 -20.05
CA ASP A 31 21.01 19.45 -19.05
C ASP A 31 20.43 18.48 -18.01
N PRO A 32 21.19 17.46 -17.58
CA PRO A 32 20.73 16.44 -16.64
C PRO A 32 20.90 16.87 -15.17
N ILE A 33 21.02 18.17 -14.91
CA ILE A 33 21.47 18.72 -13.63
C ILE A 33 20.34 18.65 -12.58
N CYS A 34 20.69 18.25 -11.37
CA CYS A 34 19.81 18.27 -10.21
C CYS A 34 19.60 19.72 -9.73
N PRO A 35 18.35 20.19 -9.57
CA PRO A 35 18.08 21.56 -9.14
C PRO A 35 18.53 21.84 -7.71
N LEU A 36 18.75 20.80 -6.90
CA LEU A 36 19.23 20.93 -5.53
C LEU A 36 20.76 21.00 -5.52
N CYS A 37 21.42 19.87 -5.78
CA CYS A 37 22.86 19.73 -5.55
C CYS A 37 23.74 19.95 -6.79
N GLN A 38 23.15 20.37 -7.92
CA GLN A 38 23.83 20.60 -9.19
C GLN A 38 24.57 19.38 -9.78
N GLY A 39 24.41 18.18 -9.20
CA GLY A 39 24.95 16.92 -9.72
C GLY A 39 24.08 16.34 -10.83
N ARG A 40 24.51 15.23 -11.45
CA ARG A 40 23.70 14.51 -12.44
C ARG A 40 22.48 13.86 -11.76
N GLN A 41 21.27 14.18 -12.22
CA GLN A 41 20.01 13.69 -11.65
C GLN A 41 19.48 12.46 -12.40
N THR A 42 19.90 11.28 -11.94
CA THR A 42 19.27 9.98 -12.27
C THR A 42 18.06 9.72 -11.37
N THR A 43 17.32 8.65 -11.60
CA THR A 43 16.27 8.21 -10.66
C THR A 43 16.85 7.86 -9.30
N GLU A 44 17.94 7.08 -9.27
CA GLU A 44 18.70 6.76 -8.05
C GLU A 44 19.10 8.03 -7.28
N HIS A 45 19.58 9.06 -7.98
CA HIS A 45 19.91 10.34 -7.37
C HIS A 45 18.73 10.96 -6.61
N VAL A 46 17.54 10.96 -7.22
CA VAL A 46 16.32 11.51 -6.59
C VAL A 46 15.86 10.63 -5.42
N LEU A 47 16.03 9.32 -5.53
CA LEU A 47 15.54 8.35 -4.54
C LEU A 47 16.46 8.18 -3.33
N SER A 48 17.78 8.28 -3.48
CA SER A 48 18.73 8.00 -2.38
C SER A 48 20.03 8.81 -2.39
N SER A 49 20.49 9.31 -3.54
CA SER A 49 21.91 9.72 -3.67
C SER A 49 22.14 11.26 -3.74
N CYS A 50 21.12 12.08 -3.45
CA CYS A 50 21.23 13.54 -3.43
C CYS A 50 21.68 14.06 -2.06
N LYS A 51 22.90 14.61 -1.99
CA LYS A 51 23.51 15.14 -0.76
C LYS A 51 22.67 16.23 -0.07
N ILE A 52 22.09 17.14 -0.85
CA ILE A 52 21.25 18.22 -0.30
C ILE A 52 19.89 17.68 0.15
N ALA A 53 19.32 16.70 -0.56
CA ALA A 53 18.08 16.06 -0.10
C ALA A 53 18.30 15.31 1.21
N LEU A 54 19.47 14.68 1.39
CA LEU A 54 19.88 14.03 2.62
C LEU A 54 20.01 15.04 3.77
N SER A 55 20.79 16.10 3.59
CA SER A 55 21.02 17.09 4.65
C SER A 55 19.75 17.84 5.05
N GLN A 56 18.80 18.02 4.13
CA GLN A 56 17.50 18.62 4.40
C GLN A 56 16.49 17.65 5.02
N GLY A 57 16.85 16.38 5.28
CA GLY A 57 15.94 15.39 5.87
C GLY A 57 14.80 14.93 4.97
N ARG A 58 14.87 15.16 3.64
CA ARG A 58 13.78 14.80 2.71
C ARG A 58 13.58 13.29 2.59
N TYR A 59 14.63 12.50 2.79
CA TYR A 59 14.52 11.03 2.82
C TYR A 59 13.77 10.58 4.06
N THR A 60 14.10 11.11 5.23
CA THR A 60 13.39 10.87 6.49
C THR A 60 11.92 11.26 6.37
N TRP A 61 11.61 12.42 5.81
CA TRP A 61 10.22 12.85 5.61
C TRP A 61 9.43 11.86 4.73
N ARG A 62 10.00 11.42 3.59
CA ARG A 62 9.34 10.44 2.71
C ARG A 62 9.16 9.09 3.39
N HIS A 63 10.19 8.62 4.09
CA HIS A 63 10.16 7.37 4.84
C HIS A 63 9.03 7.41 5.89
N ASN A 64 9.02 8.46 6.71
CA ASN A 64 8.01 8.63 7.76
C ASN A 64 6.61 8.74 7.17
N ARG A 65 6.44 9.42 6.02
CA ARG A 65 5.13 9.48 5.37
C ARG A 65 4.63 8.12 4.92
N VAL A 66 5.51 7.26 4.39
CA VAL A 66 5.12 5.89 4.00
C VAL A 66 4.74 5.07 5.25
N LEU A 67 5.52 5.17 6.33
CA LEU A 67 5.21 4.47 7.58
C LEU A 67 3.88 4.91 8.18
N GLN A 68 3.58 6.21 8.18
CA GLN A 68 2.29 6.74 8.66
C GLN A 68 1.10 6.16 7.90
N GLU A 69 1.18 6.10 6.57
CA GLU A 69 0.10 5.54 5.73
C GLU A 69 -0.05 4.02 5.97
N LEU A 70 1.06 3.29 6.11
CA LEU A 70 1.03 1.86 6.42
C LEU A 70 0.42 1.60 7.80
N ALA A 71 0.86 2.33 8.83
CA ALA A 71 0.31 2.23 10.18
C ALA A 71 -1.20 2.53 10.19
N ALA A 72 -1.64 3.55 9.47
CA ALA A 72 -3.07 3.88 9.35
C ALA A 72 -3.86 2.71 8.72
N ILE A 73 -3.38 2.16 7.60
CA ILE A 73 -4.05 1.04 6.92
C ILE A 73 -4.11 -0.19 7.82
N ILE A 74 -3.01 -0.54 8.49
CA ILE A 74 -2.94 -1.71 9.38
C ILE A 74 -3.89 -1.52 10.57
N SER A 75 -3.89 -0.33 11.18
CA SER A 75 -4.79 -0.01 12.28
C SER A 75 -6.26 -0.08 11.88
N THR A 76 -6.61 0.29 10.64
CA THR A 76 -7.99 0.13 10.13
C THR A 76 -8.35 -1.31 9.80
N ALA A 77 -7.39 -2.12 9.31
CA ALA A 77 -7.63 -3.51 8.99
C ALA A 77 -7.75 -4.39 10.24
N LYS A 78 -7.09 -3.98 11.34
CA LYS A 78 -7.17 -4.65 12.63
C LYS A 78 -8.59 -4.62 13.18
N GLY A 79 -9.14 -5.78 13.53
CA GLY A 79 -10.45 -5.89 14.19
C GLY A 79 -11.67 -5.81 13.26
N GLU A 80 -11.48 -5.66 11.94
CA GLU A 80 -12.57 -5.83 10.98
C GLU A 80 -12.94 -7.31 10.84
N THR A 81 -13.87 -7.80 11.66
CA THR A 81 -14.49 -9.12 11.40
C THR A 81 -15.73 -8.92 10.54
N THR A 82 -15.66 -9.25 9.25
CA THR A 82 -16.86 -9.19 8.39
C THR A 82 -17.63 -10.51 8.49
N LEU A 83 -18.68 -10.53 9.29
CA LEU A 83 -19.67 -11.61 9.24
C LEU A 83 -20.52 -11.44 7.97
N THR A 84 -20.22 -12.19 6.91
CA THR A 84 -21.14 -12.28 5.77
C THR A 84 -22.13 -13.41 6.01
N ASN A 85 -23.42 -13.08 5.98
CA ASN A 85 -24.47 -14.08 5.97
C ASN A 85 -24.51 -14.65 4.55
N THR A 86 -23.85 -15.79 4.32
CA THR A 86 -24.02 -16.51 3.06
C THR A 86 -25.46 -16.98 3.00
N ASN A 87 -26.30 -16.28 2.23
CA ASN A 87 -27.65 -16.75 1.92
C ASN A 87 -27.51 -18.19 1.41
N ALA A 88 -28.07 -19.14 2.15
CA ALA A 88 -28.10 -20.53 1.73
C ALA A 88 -28.77 -20.58 0.35
N LEU A 89 -28.10 -21.14 -0.66
CA LEU A 89 -28.75 -21.46 -1.92
C LEU A 89 -29.84 -22.50 -1.62
N ILE A 90 -31.10 -22.07 -1.64
CA ILE A 90 -32.24 -22.96 -1.45
C ILE A 90 -32.46 -23.69 -2.78
N PHE A 91 -32.11 -24.97 -2.83
CA PHE A 91 -32.44 -25.83 -3.96
C PHE A 91 -33.90 -26.26 -3.86
N THR A 92 -34.73 -25.78 -4.79
CA THR A 92 -36.12 -26.20 -4.91
C THR A 92 -36.19 -27.39 -5.87
N THR A 93 -36.70 -28.52 -5.40
CA THR A 93 -37.02 -29.65 -6.28
C THR A 93 -38.26 -29.34 -7.12
N GLU A 94 -38.24 -29.76 -8.39
CA GLU A 94 -39.41 -29.68 -9.27
C GLU A 94 -40.62 -30.41 -8.65
N GLY A 95 -41.78 -29.76 -8.65
CA GLY A 95 -43.04 -30.33 -8.13
C GLY A 95 -43.50 -29.86 -6.74
N GLY A 96 -42.79 -28.96 -6.07
CA GLY A 96 -43.34 -28.20 -4.93
C GLY A 96 -43.65 -29.00 -3.65
N ALA A 97 -43.10 -30.20 -3.49
CA ALA A 97 -43.32 -31.00 -2.28
C ALA A 97 -42.21 -30.75 -1.23
N LYS A 98 -42.64 -30.27 -0.05
CA LYS A 98 -41.98 -30.25 1.27
C LYS A 98 -40.49 -29.85 1.24
N SER A 99 -40.19 -28.59 1.53
CA SER A 99 -38.81 -28.16 1.80
C SER A 99 -38.25 -28.98 2.96
N TRP A 100 -37.15 -29.69 2.75
CA TRP A 100 -36.35 -30.22 3.86
C TRP A 100 -36.02 -29.08 4.82
N HIS A 101 -36.13 -29.32 6.13
CA HIS A 101 -35.64 -28.38 7.13
C HIS A 101 -34.14 -28.23 6.89
N GLY A 102 -33.75 -27.18 6.16
CA GLY A 102 -32.35 -26.93 5.83
C GLY A 102 -31.56 -26.90 7.12
N ARG A 103 -30.51 -27.73 7.20
CA ARG A 103 -29.57 -27.67 8.33
C ARG A 103 -29.07 -26.22 8.39
N PRO A 104 -29.11 -25.53 9.55
CA PRO A 104 -28.68 -24.15 9.62
C PRO A 104 -27.25 -24.05 9.07
N VAL A 105 -27.08 -23.25 8.03
CA VAL A 105 -25.75 -22.98 7.48
C VAL A 105 -24.96 -22.33 8.60
N ARG A 106 -23.89 -22.98 9.03
CA ARG A 106 -22.98 -22.42 10.02
C ARG A 106 -22.40 -21.16 9.38
N THR A 107 -22.62 -20.00 10.00
CA THR A 107 -21.99 -18.74 9.59
C THR A 107 -20.50 -19.01 9.50
N THR A 108 -19.97 -19.03 8.28
CA THR A 108 -18.54 -19.29 8.09
C THR A 108 -17.88 -17.93 8.14
N ILE A 109 -17.06 -17.68 9.16
CA ILE A 109 -16.28 -16.45 9.25
C ILE A 109 -15.43 -16.36 7.98
N GLN A 110 -15.75 -15.41 7.10
CA GLN A 110 -14.94 -15.13 5.93
C GLN A 110 -13.85 -14.17 6.34
N ILE A 111 -12.62 -14.69 6.40
CA ILE A 111 -11.41 -13.92 6.69
C ILE A 111 -11.08 -13.11 5.42
N LYS A 112 -11.32 -11.80 5.47
CA LYS A 112 -11.04 -10.82 4.42
C LYS A 112 -9.55 -10.51 4.32
N CYS A 113 -8.84 -10.46 5.45
CA CYS A 113 -7.40 -10.31 5.48
C CYS A 113 -6.76 -11.00 6.70
N LEU A 114 -5.42 -11.05 6.72
CA LEU A 114 -4.65 -11.68 7.79
C LEU A 114 -4.92 -11.07 9.19
N LEU A 115 -5.41 -9.84 9.24
CA LEU A 115 -5.61 -9.06 10.48
C LEU A 115 -7.06 -9.11 11.01
N ASP A 116 -7.94 -9.87 10.36
CA ASP A 116 -9.34 -10.02 10.80
C ASP A 116 -9.39 -10.66 12.20
N GLY A 117 -10.04 -9.98 13.15
CA GLY A 117 -10.20 -10.45 14.53
C GLY A 117 -8.96 -10.31 15.42
N CYS A 118 -7.88 -9.67 14.95
CA CYS A 118 -6.68 -9.38 15.73
C CYS A 118 -6.87 -8.19 16.69
N ASP A 119 -7.82 -8.26 17.61
CA ASP A 119 -8.15 -7.14 18.53
C ASP A 119 -7.04 -6.87 19.58
N ASP A 120 -6.19 -7.86 19.81
CA ASP A 120 -5.12 -7.87 20.82
C ASP A 120 -3.77 -7.31 20.32
N TRP A 121 -3.61 -7.11 19.01
CA TRP A 121 -2.34 -6.65 18.43
C TRP A 121 -2.23 -5.14 18.58
N ASP A 122 -1.05 -4.60 18.86
CA ASP A 122 -0.81 -3.16 18.81
C ASP A 122 0.05 -2.76 17.62
N VAL A 123 -0.25 -1.60 17.02
CA VAL A 123 0.44 -1.12 15.82
C VAL A 123 1.45 -0.08 16.23
N SER A 124 2.73 -0.41 16.05
CA SER A 124 3.85 0.52 16.24
C SER A 124 4.61 0.72 14.93
N ALA A 125 5.16 1.93 14.77
CA ALA A 125 6.01 2.28 13.64
C ALA A 125 7.22 3.07 14.14
N ASP A 126 8.35 2.91 13.46
CA ASP A 126 9.59 3.67 13.72
C ASP A 126 9.40 5.13 13.25
N LEU A 127 8.65 5.89 14.03
CA LEU A 127 8.28 7.27 13.80
C LEU A 127 8.65 8.09 15.05
N PRO A 128 9.18 9.32 14.88
CA PRO A 128 9.58 10.16 16.02
C PRO A 128 8.45 10.45 17.02
N GLU A 129 7.20 10.39 16.55
CA GLU A 129 5.99 10.59 17.35
C GLU A 129 5.66 9.36 18.20
N TRP A 130 6.01 8.16 17.74
CA TRP A 130 5.79 6.86 18.40
C TRP A 130 6.88 6.51 19.43
N ASP A 131 8.05 7.16 19.39
CA ASP A 131 9.13 7.00 20.38
C ASP A 131 8.72 7.42 21.81
N SER A 132 7.50 7.94 21.98
CA SER A 132 6.90 8.28 23.27
C SER A 132 6.07 7.14 23.91
N HIS A 133 5.93 5.99 23.25
CA HIS A 133 5.29 4.82 23.86
C HIS A 133 6.25 4.12 24.83
N PRO A 134 5.85 3.88 26.09
CA PRO A 134 6.68 3.16 27.04
C PRO A 134 6.87 1.72 26.55
N VAL A 135 8.14 1.31 26.48
CA VAL A 135 8.58 -0.08 26.27
C VAL A 135 8.08 -0.97 27.41
#